data_AF-R4XGD8-F1
#
_entry.id   AF-R4XGD8-F1
#
_cell.length_a   1.000
_cell.length_b   1.000
_cell.length_c   1.000
_cell.angle_alpha   90.00
_cell.angle_beta   90.00
_cell.angle_gamma   90.00
#
_symmetry.space_group_name_H-M   'P 1'
#
loop_
_entity.id
_entity.type
_entity.pdbx_description
1 polymer ?
#
loop_
_entity_poly.entity_id
_entity_poly.type
_entity_poly.pdbx_seq_one_letter_code
_entity_poly.pdbx_strand_id
1 'polypeptide(L)'
;MAATAGNNCVKHISVLRKDLEQFSNSAPTTNASIRGQIMTTLTALSSELDRMEGLIKGETNVTKREKSTARNKDLRAQYSELKVSYEQLGRRRDDEVAAQSRQELLGRRPTHNATPENPYANAGQEREQQSRQQGNLNEASALNRMGNTLDEYIESGLASLGDLRDQSTALKGTQKRLRDIAVGLGLSGDTIRLIERRTKGDKWIFYGGCLFTLICFYFILKWFG
;
A
#
# COMPACT_ATOMS: atom_id res chain seq x y z
N MET A 1 2.02 -23.13 9.09
CA MET A 1 0.93 -22.46 8.36
C MET A 1 1.07 -20.94 8.38
N ALA A 2 1.02 -20.25 9.53
CA ALA A 2 1.22 -18.78 9.58
C ALA A 2 2.58 -18.30 9.02
N ALA A 3 3.65 -19.07 9.23
CA ALA A 3 4.98 -18.77 8.68
C ALA A 3 5.03 -18.86 7.14
N THR A 4 4.27 -19.79 6.55
CA THR A 4 4.18 -19.99 5.09
C THR A 4 3.43 -18.83 4.45
N ALA A 5 2.30 -18.43 5.04
CA ALA A 5 1.53 -17.26 4.60
C ALA A 5 2.39 -15.99 4.67
N GLY A 6 3.11 -15.78 5.78
CA GLY A 6 4.03 -14.66 5.93
C GLY A 6 5.19 -14.66 4.93
N ASN A 7 5.59 -15.81 4.38
CA ASN A 7 6.60 -15.89 3.32
C ASN A 7 6.01 -15.54 1.95
N ASN A 8 4.77 -15.95 1.68
CA ASN A 8 4.05 -15.57 0.47
C ASN A 8 3.81 -14.06 0.42
N CYS A 9 3.41 -13.43 1.54
CA CYS A 9 3.28 -11.97 1.61
C CYS A 9 4.58 -11.25 1.24
N VAL A 10 5.73 -11.72 1.74
CA VAL A 10 7.04 -11.13 1.42
C VAL A 10 7.36 -11.27 -0.07
N LYS A 11 7.03 -12.41 -0.68
CA LYS A 11 7.18 -12.60 -2.13
C LYS A 11 6.31 -11.62 -2.91
N HIS A 12 5.03 -11.49 -2.56
CA HIS A 12 4.14 -10.52 -3.20
C HIS A 12 4.65 -9.09 -3.07
N ILE A 13 5.16 -8.69 -1.89
CA ILE A 13 5.80 -7.39 -1.69
C ILE A 13 7.01 -7.20 -2.62
N SER A 14 7.87 -8.21 -2.75
CA SER A 14 9.05 -8.11 -3.62
C SER A 14 8.68 -7.97 -5.10
N VAL A 15 7.65 -8.68 -5.56
CA VAL A 15 7.10 -8.57 -6.91
C VAL A 15 6.51 -7.17 -7.11
N LEU A 16 5.71 -6.69 -6.17
CA LEU A 16 5.02 -5.40 -6.26
C LEU A 16 6.01 -4.22 -6.28
N ARG A 17 7.14 -4.33 -5.56
CA ARG A 17 8.25 -3.36 -5.66
C ARG A 17 8.87 -3.34 -7.05
N LYS A 18 9.15 -4.51 -7.62
CA LYS A 18 9.71 -4.64 -8.97
C LYS A 18 8.74 -4.10 -10.02
N ASP A 19 7.46 -4.42 -9.90
CA ASP A 19 6.43 -3.96 -10.84
C ASP A 19 6.24 -2.44 -10.74
N LEU A 20 6.32 -1.85 -9.54
CA LEU A 20 6.32 -0.40 -9.34
C LEU A 20 7.52 0.30 -9.96
N GLU A 21 8.72 -0.28 -9.85
CA GLU A 21 9.92 0.23 -10.50
C GLU A 21 9.84 0.12 -12.02
N GLN A 22 9.28 -0.99 -12.52
CA GLN A 22 9.01 -1.14 -13.95
C GLN A 22 7.97 -0.10 -14.42
N PHE A 23 6.93 0.15 -13.62
CA PHE A 23 5.91 1.16 -13.89
C PHE A 23 6.45 2.59 -13.83
N SER A 24 7.41 2.87 -12.93
CA SER A 24 8.07 4.18 -12.89
C SER A 24 8.94 4.43 -14.12
N ASN A 25 9.55 3.39 -14.67
CA ASN A 25 10.49 3.47 -15.79
C ASN A 25 9.82 3.30 -17.18
N SER A 26 8.59 2.78 -17.26
CA SER A 26 7.90 2.54 -18.53
C SER A 26 7.37 3.83 -19.19
N ALA A 27 7.29 3.88 -20.52
CA ALA A 27 6.71 5.03 -21.22
C ALA A 27 5.20 5.18 -20.92
N PRO A 28 4.61 6.39 -20.98
CA PRO A 28 3.20 6.64 -20.66
C PRO A 28 2.18 5.77 -21.43
N THR A 29 2.59 5.24 -22.58
CA THR A 29 1.74 4.50 -23.53
C THR A 29 1.74 2.98 -23.31
N THR A 30 2.67 2.42 -22.53
CA THR A 30 2.75 0.96 -22.23
C THR A 30 2.13 0.58 -20.86
N ASN A 31 1.32 1.47 -20.29
CA ASN A 31 0.94 1.45 -18.89
C ASN A 31 -0.23 0.51 -18.51
N ALA A 32 -1.10 0.11 -19.44
CA ALA A 32 -2.32 -0.64 -19.14
C ALA A 32 -2.04 -2.02 -18.50
N SER A 33 -1.15 -2.80 -19.11
CA SER A 33 -0.85 -4.18 -18.67
C SER A 33 -0.17 -4.22 -17.29
N ILE A 34 0.80 -3.34 -17.06
CA ILE A 34 1.53 -3.28 -15.78
C ILE A 34 0.60 -2.79 -14.66
N ARG A 35 -0.30 -1.84 -14.93
CA ARG A 35 -1.32 -1.42 -13.95
C ARG A 35 -2.22 -2.58 -13.53
N GLY A 36 -2.71 -3.38 -14.47
CA GLY A 36 -3.52 -4.57 -14.16
C GLY A 36 -2.76 -5.63 -13.35
N GLN A 37 -1.48 -5.84 -13.68
CA GLN A 37 -0.62 -6.76 -12.92
C GLN A 37 -0.42 -6.28 -11.47
N ILE A 38 -0.12 -4.99 -11.26
CA ILE A 38 0.04 -4.40 -9.93
C ILE A 38 -1.27 -4.51 -9.12
N MET A 39 -2.43 -4.25 -9.73
CA MET A 39 -3.71 -4.37 -9.03
C MET A 39 -4.01 -5.81 -8.62
N THR A 40 -3.67 -6.77 -9.48
CA THR A 40 -3.84 -8.20 -9.18
C THR A 40 -2.95 -8.61 -8.01
N THR A 41 -1.68 -8.20 -8.01
CA THR A 41 -0.74 -8.52 -6.93
C THR A 41 -1.09 -7.81 -5.63
N LEU A 42 -1.63 -6.60 -5.68
CA LEU A 42 -2.12 -5.84 -4.53
C LEU A 42 -3.32 -6.55 -3.86
N THR A 43 -4.26 -7.05 -4.67
CA THR A 43 -5.44 -7.79 -4.19
C THR A 43 -5.05 -9.18 -3.63
N ALA A 44 -4.10 -9.85 -4.26
CA ALA A 44 -3.55 -11.10 -3.75
C ALA A 44 -2.85 -10.90 -2.39
N LEU A 45 -2.10 -9.80 -2.23
CA LEU A 45 -1.43 -9.47 -0.98
C LEU A 45 -2.42 -9.11 0.13
N SER A 46 -3.48 -8.33 -0.15
CA SER A 46 -4.49 -7.98 0.86
C SER A 46 -5.22 -9.23 1.39
N SER A 47 -5.67 -10.10 0.49
CA SER A 47 -6.35 -11.36 0.87
C SER A 47 -5.43 -12.32 1.66
N GLU A 48 -4.15 -12.41 1.31
CA GLU A 48 -3.19 -13.23 2.07
C GLU A 48 -2.86 -12.64 3.45
N LEU A 49 -2.84 -11.31 3.59
CA LEU A 49 -2.70 -10.63 4.89
C LEU A 49 -3.89 -10.93 5.82
N ASP A 50 -5.10 -10.98 5.27
CA ASP A 50 -6.32 -11.33 6.01
C ASP A 50 -6.34 -12.82 6.37
N ARG A 51 -5.91 -13.69 5.46
CA ARG A 51 -5.70 -15.12 5.75
C ARG A 51 -4.70 -15.33 6.90
N MET A 52 -3.58 -14.61 6.87
CA MET A 52 -2.57 -14.66 7.93
C MET A 52 -3.14 -14.16 9.26
N GLU A 53 -3.96 -13.12 9.27
CA GLU A 53 -4.65 -12.65 10.47
C GLU A 53 -5.59 -13.72 11.05
N GLY A 54 -6.33 -14.43 10.20
CA GLY A 54 -7.16 -15.57 10.61
C GLY A 54 -6.35 -16.68 11.28
N LEU A 55 -5.19 -17.03 10.69
CA LEU A 55 -4.28 -18.03 11.25
C LEU A 55 -3.68 -17.59 12.60
N ILE A 56 -3.39 -16.30 12.75
CA ILE A 56 -2.89 -15.74 14.01
C ILE A 56 -3.94 -15.82 15.12
N LYS A 57 -5.22 -15.56 14.81
CA LYS A 57 -6.32 -15.66 15.78
C LYS A 57 -6.53 -17.10 16.27
N GLY A 58 -6.27 -18.09 15.42
CA GLY A 58 -6.37 -19.52 15.76
C GLY A 58 -5.14 -20.10 16.49
N GLU A 59 -4.04 -19.35 16.64
CA GLU A 59 -2.82 -19.85 17.27
C GLU A 59 -2.94 -19.80 18.81
N THR A 60 -2.84 -20.95 19.47
CA THR A 60 -2.96 -21.09 20.93
C THR A 60 -1.68 -20.71 21.68
N ASN A 61 -0.51 -20.79 21.02
CA ASN A 61 0.78 -20.43 21.61
C ASN A 61 0.97 -18.91 21.63
N VAL A 62 1.02 -18.32 22.83
CA VAL A 62 1.10 -16.87 23.05
C VAL A 62 2.34 -16.24 22.41
N THR A 63 3.53 -16.80 22.62
CA THR A 63 4.79 -16.25 22.09
C THR A 63 4.83 -16.27 20.55
N LYS A 64 4.36 -17.37 19.95
CA LYS A 64 4.28 -17.51 18.49
C LYS A 64 3.22 -16.59 17.88
N ARG A 65 2.10 -16.39 18.58
CA ARG A 65 1.07 -15.42 18.24
C ARG A 65 1.61 -14.00 18.26
N GLU A 66 2.31 -13.59 19.32
CA GLU A 66 2.93 -12.27 19.41
C GLU A 66 3.91 -12.00 18.26
N LYS A 67 4.84 -12.92 17.99
CA LYS A 67 5.77 -12.80 16.87
C LYS A 67 5.06 -12.69 15.52
N SER A 68 3.99 -13.46 15.34
CA SER A 68 3.22 -13.46 14.09
C SER A 68 2.35 -12.20 13.96
N THR A 69 1.82 -11.65 15.06
CA THR A 69 1.10 -10.37 15.08
C THR A 69 2.01 -9.20 14.75
N ALA A 70 3.23 -9.16 15.32
CA ALA A 70 4.22 -8.12 15.02
C ALA A 70 4.60 -8.15 13.54
N ARG A 71 4.83 -9.35 13.00
CA ARG A 71 5.11 -9.52 11.56
C ARG A 71 3.93 -9.13 10.67
N ASN A 72 2.69 -9.47 11.05
CA ASN A 72 1.50 -9.05 10.29
C ASN A 72 1.34 -7.54 10.27
N LYS A 73 1.61 -6.87 11.41
CA LYS A 73 1.58 -5.41 11.50
C LYS A 73 2.62 -4.76 10.56
N ASP A 74 3.85 -5.27 10.57
CA ASP A 74 4.91 -4.79 9.68
C ASP A 74 4.54 -4.97 8.20
N LEU A 75 4.06 -6.15 7.81
CA LEU A 75 3.65 -6.42 6.43
C LEU A 75 2.46 -5.55 5.99
N ARG A 76 1.51 -5.24 6.89
CA ARG A 76 0.41 -4.31 6.62
C ARG A 76 0.89 -2.86 6.45
N ALA A 77 1.92 -2.44 7.18
CA ALA A 77 2.53 -1.12 6.99
C ALA A 77 3.20 -1.02 5.62
N GLN A 78 3.98 -2.03 5.22
CA GLN A 78 4.60 -2.11 3.90
C GLN A 78 3.57 -2.11 2.75
N TYR A 79 2.46 -2.85 2.93
CA TYR A 79 1.34 -2.83 1.97
C TYR A 79 0.76 -1.43 1.78
N SER A 80 0.49 -0.71 2.89
CA SER A 80 -0.06 0.64 2.84
C SER A 80 0.89 1.62 2.16
N GLU A 81 2.19 1.52 2.44
CA GLU A 81 3.22 2.36 1.82
C GLU A 81 3.28 2.12 0.30
N LEU A 82 3.33 0.86 -0.12
CA LEU A 82 3.35 0.48 -1.53
C LEU A 82 2.09 0.92 -2.28
N LYS A 83 0.91 0.78 -1.64
CA LYS A 83 -0.35 1.24 -2.21
C LYS A 83 -0.34 2.75 -2.44
N VAL A 84 0.08 3.53 -1.43
CA VAL A 84 0.19 4.99 -1.56
C VAL A 84 1.19 5.37 -2.65
N SER A 85 2.33 4.68 -2.73
CA SER A 85 3.33 4.90 -3.79
C SER A 85 2.74 4.65 -5.18
N TYR A 86 1.96 3.57 -5.34
CA TYR A 86 1.28 3.26 -6.61
C TYR A 86 0.28 4.35 -7.01
N GLU A 87 -0.57 4.78 -6.08
CA GLU A 87 -1.58 5.83 -6.36
C GLU A 87 -0.93 7.16 -6.73
N GLN A 88 0.15 7.55 -6.04
CA GLN A 88 0.90 8.75 -6.36
C GLN A 88 1.55 8.67 -7.74
N LEU A 89 2.13 7.53 -8.09
CA LEU A 89 2.72 7.31 -9.41
C LEU A 89 1.66 7.32 -10.50
N GLY A 90 0.52 6.67 -10.27
CA GLY A 90 -0.63 6.65 -11.17
C GLY A 90 -1.12 8.07 -11.47
N ARG A 91 -1.38 8.88 -10.44
CA ARG A 91 -1.80 10.28 -10.60
C ARG A 91 -0.81 11.10 -11.41
N ARG A 92 0.49 10.99 -11.13
CA ARG A 92 1.53 11.70 -11.90
C ARG A 92 1.48 11.34 -13.38
N ARG A 93 1.30 10.05 -13.71
CA ARG A 93 1.22 9.60 -15.10
C ARG A 93 -0.07 10.05 -15.79
N ASP A 94 -1.19 10.02 -15.09
CA ASP A 94 -2.45 10.52 -15.64
C ASP A 94 -2.37 12.03 -15.92
N ASP A 95 -1.75 12.80 -15.03
CA ASP A 95 -1.48 14.23 -15.24
C ASP A 95 -0.55 14.46 -16.45
N GLU A 96 0.50 13.65 -16.62
CA GLU A 96 1.40 13.71 -17.78
C GLU A 96 0.67 13.42 -19.10
N VAL A 97 -0.15 12.36 -19.14
CA VAL A 97 -0.95 12.00 -20.32
C VAL A 97 -1.98 13.08 -20.64
N ALA A 98 -2.63 13.65 -19.61
CA ALA A 98 -3.57 14.74 -19.77
C ALA A 98 -2.89 16.02 -20.29
N ALA A 99 -1.68 16.32 -19.80
CA ALA A 99 -0.88 17.45 -20.25
C ALA A 99 -0.43 17.27 -21.71
N GLN A 100 0.03 16.07 -22.09
CA GLN A 100 0.39 15.72 -23.47
C GLN A 100 -0.83 15.85 -24.40
N SER A 101 -1.97 15.26 -24.02
CA SER A 101 -3.22 15.37 -24.78
C SER A 101 -3.64 16.83 -24.96
N ARG A 102 -3.51 17.66 -23.91
CA ARG A 102 -3.78 19.09 -23.98
C ARG A 102 -2.81 19.81 -24.94
N GLN A 103 -1.51 19.49 -24.90
CA GLN A 103 -0.52 20.06 -25.82
C GLN A 103 -0.79 19.67 -27.27
N GLU A 104 -1.20 18.43 -27.55
CA GLU A 104 -1.59 18.00 -28.90
C GLU A 104 -2.83 18.77 -29.41
N LEU A 105 -3.82 19.01 -28.55
CA LEU A 105 -5.02 19.77 -28.90
C LEU A 105 -4.72 21.27 -29.11
N LEU A 106 -3.81 21.84 -28.33
CA LEU A 106 -3.38 23.24 -28.47
C LEU A 106 -2.48 23.45 -29.69
N GLY A 107 -1.59 22.49 -29.99
CA GLY A 107 -0.78 22.47 -31.21
C GLY A 107 -1.58 22.22 -32.48
N ARG A 108 -2.80 21.65 -32.37
CA ARG A 108 -3.75 21.44 -33.47
C ARG A 108 -4.62 22.66 -33.80
N ARG A 109 -4.43 23.81 -33.16
CA ARG A 109 -4.97 25.09 -33.67
C ARG A 109 -3.95 25.70 -34.66
N PRO A 110 -4.06 25.48 -35.98
CA PRO A 110 -3.64 26.55 -36.87
C PRO A 110 -4.52 27.74 -36.49
N THR A 111 -3.95 28.92 -36.43
CA THR A 111 -4.65 30.17 -36.22
C THR A 111 -5.80 30.30 -37.24
N HIS A 112 -6.98 29.81 -36.87
CA HIS A 112 -8.23 30.04 -37.58
C HIS A 112 -8.61 31.48 -37.26
N ASN A 113 -8.02 32.40 -38.01
CA ASN A 113 -8.59 33.72 -38.20
C ASN A 113 -9.94 33.50 -38.90
N ALA A 114 -10.98 33.37 -38.08
CA ALA A 114 -12.34 33.56 -38.50
C ALA A 114 -12.51 35.05 -38.87
N THR A 115 -12.49 35.35 -40.16
CA THR A 115 -13.27 36.46 -40.72
C THR A 115 -14.19 35.87 -41.78
N PRO A 116 -15.52 35.81 -41.53
CA PRO A 116 -16.50 35.29 -42.46
C PRO A 116 -17.09 36.43 -43.29
N GLU A 117 -16.64 36.62 -44.53
CA GLU A 117 -17.46 37.23 -45.60
C GLU A 117 -16.69 37.22 -46.93
N ASN A 118 -17.02 36.29 -47.83
CA ASN A 118 -16.82 36.55 -49.26
C ASN A 118 -17.71 35.61 -50.09
N PRO A 119 -18.85 36.10 -50.62
CA PRO A 119 -19.79 35.33 -51.45
C PRO A 119 -19.25 34.81 -52.80
N TYR A 120 -17.97 35.02 -53.12
CA TYR A 120 -17.37 34.69 -54.42
C TYR A 120 -16.38 33.49 -54.40
N ALA A 121 -16.28 32.73 -53.31
CA ALA A 121 -15.32 31.61 -53.19
C ALA A 121 -15.66 30.33 -53.98
N ASN A 122 -16.37 30.43 -55.10
CA ASN A 122 -16.86 29.28 -55.87
C ASN A 122 -15.78 28.58 -56.74
N ALA A 123 -14.50 28.85 -56.49
CA ALA A 123 -13.37 28.25 -57.22
C ALA A 123 -12.54 27.25 -56.37
N GLY A 124 -12.92 26.99 -55.12
CA GLY A 124 -12.13 26.17 -54.17
C GLY A 124 -12.80 24.88 -53.67
N GLN A 125 -13.97 24.51 -54.21
CA GLN A 125 -14.87 23.50 -53.61
C GLN A 125 -14.26 22.10 -53.45
N GLU A 126 -13.26 21.71 -54.25
CA GLU A 126 -12.62 20.38 -54.14
C GLU A 126 -11.59 20.29 -52.98
N ARG A 127 -10.87 21.37 -52.69
CA ARG A 127 -9.87 21.39 -51.59
C ARG A 127 -10.53 21.52 -50.21
N GLU A 128 -11.66 22.21 -50.14
CA GLU A 128 -12.39 22.42 -48.90
C GLU A 128 -13.17 21.14 -48.48
N GLN A 129 -13.68 20.37 -49.44
CA GLN A 129 -14.27 19.05 -49.18
C GLN A 129 -13.23 18.04 -48.68
N GLN A 130 -12.05 17.96 -49.32
CA GLN A 130 -10.96 17.09 -48.84
C GLN A 130 -10.48 17.47 -47.43
N SER A 131 -10.37 18.77 -47.13
CA SER A 131 -9.94 19.25 -45.80
C SER A 131 -10.96 18.92 -44.70
N ARG A 132 -12.26 19.03 -44.99
CA ARG A 132 -13.34 18.65 -44.06
C ARG A 132 -13.43 17.13 -43.87
N GLN A 133 -13.21 16.36 -44.92
CA GLN A 133 -13.23 14.90 -44.87
C GLN A 133 -12.03 14.34 -44.09
N GLN A 134 -10.86 14.96 -44.25
CA GLN A 134 -9.65 14.62 -43.49
C GLN A 134 -9.76 15.04 -42.02
N GLY A 135 -10.44 16.17 -41.72
CA GLY A 135 -10.84 16.54 -40.37
C GLY A 135 -11.72 15.50 -39.70
N ASN A 136 -12.79 15.05 -40.38
CA ASN A 136 -13.70 14.02 -39.87
C ASN A 136 -13.02 12.67 -39.61
N LEU A 137 -12.10 12.23 -40.48
CA LEU A 137 -11.36 10.97 -40.29
C LEU A 137 -10.40 11.05 -39.10
N ASN A 138 -9.77 12.21 -38.92
CA ASN A 138 -8.88 12.46 -37.79
C ASN A 138 -9.65 12.62 -36.46
N GLU A 139 -10.87 13.13 -36.51
CA GLU A 139 -11.76 13.25 -35.35
C GLU A 139 -12.38 11.90 -34.98
N ALA A 140 -12.83 11.10 -35.95
CA ALA A 140 -13.34 9.75 -35.71
C ALA A 140 -12.28 8.82 -35.09
N SER A 141 -11.02 8.95 -35.51
CA SER A 141 -9.90 8.20 -34.93
C SER A 141 -9.44 8.75 -33.58
N ALA A 142 -9.66 10.04 -33.28
CA ALA A 142 -9.47 10.60 -31.94
C ALA A 142 -10.57 10.12 -30.97
N LEU A 143 -11.84 10.13 -31.39
CA LEU A 143 -12.97 9.65 -30.61
C LEU A 143 -12.84 8.15 -30.28
N ASN A 144 -12.37 7.34 -31.22
CA ASN A 144 -12.11 5.91 -30.96
C ASN A 144 -11.00 5.70 -29.92
N ARG A 145 -9.92 6.51 -29.96
CA ARG A 145 -8.87 6.44 -28.93
C ARG A 145 -9.40 6.86 -27.58
N MET A 146 -10.15 7.96 -27.52
CA MET A 146 -10.77 8.46 -26.29
C MET A 146 -11.74 7.44 -25.71
N GLY A 147 -12.53 6.75 -26.54
CA GLY A 147 -13.44 5.68 -26.11
C GLY A 147 -12.69 4.53 -25.44
N ASN A 148 -11.65 3.99 -26.10
CA ASN A 148 -10.86 2.90 -25.54
C ASN A 148 -10.14 3.29 -24.24
N THR A 149 -9.65 4.53 -24.15
CA THR A 149 -9.00 5.03 -22.94
C THR A 149 -10.02 5.32 -21.82
N LEU A 150 -11.22 5.81 -22.16
CA LEU A 150 -12.33 6.01 -21.20
C LEU A 150 -12.80 4.70 -20.60
N ASP A 151 -12.94 3.64 -21.40
CA ASP A 151 -13.34 2.33 -20.90
C ASP A 151 -12.30 1.76 -19.92
N GLU A 152 -11.01 1.89 -20.22
CA GLU A 152 -9.92 1.51 -19.30
C GLU A 152 -9.96 2.33 -17.99
N TYR A 153 -10.24 3.64 -18.07
CA TYR A 153 -10.40 4.49 -16.89
C TYR A 153 -11.67 4.20 -16.08
N ILE A 154 -12.77 3.86 -16.74
CA ILE A 154 -14.02 3.48 -16.06
C ILE A 154 -13.83 2.15 -15.36
N GLU A 155 -13.19 1.16 -15.99
CA GLU A 155 -12.91 -0.13 -15.38
C GLU A 155 -11.94 0.00 -14.20
N SER A 156 -10.88 0.80 -14.36
CA SER A 156 -9.94 1.11 -13.27
C SER A 156 -10.61 1.91 -12.13
N GLY A 157 -11.50 2.85 -12.47
CA GLY A 157 -12.27 3.64 -11.52
C GLY A 157 -13.30 2.81 -10.73
N LEU A 158 -13.97 1.85 -11.40
CA LEU A 158 -14.88 0.91 -10.75
C LEU A 158 -14.13 -0.03 -9.80
N ALA A 159 -12.95 -0.51 -10.20
CA ALA A 159 -12.09 -1.33 -9.33
C ALA A 159 -11.61 -0.54 -8.09
N SER A 160 -11.23 0.73 -8.27
CA SER A 160 -10.83 1.61 -7.16
C SER A 160 -11.99 1.94 -6.21
N LEU A 161 -13.21 2.18 -6.73
CA LEU A 161 -14.41 2.43 -5.92
C LEU A 161 -14.85 1.20 -5.13
N GLY A 162 -14.70 0.00 -5.68
CA GLY A 162 -14.89 -1.26 -4.96
C GLY A 162 -13.94 -1.40 -3.78
N ASP A 163 -12.64 -1.13 -4.02
CA ASP A 163 -11.61 -1.18 -2.98
C ASP A 163 -11.81 -0.11 -1.88
N LEU A 164 -12.29 1.10 -2.23
CA LEU A 164 -12.63 2.14 -1.26
C LEU A 164 -13.84 1.78 -0.38
N ARG A 165 -14.85 1.12 -0.96
CA ARG A 165 -16.02 0.63 -0.24
C ARG A 165 -15.63 -0.45 0.78
N ASP A 166 -14.77 -1.37 0.38
CA ASP A 166 -14.29 -2.46 1.23
C ASP A 166 -13.27 -1.97 2.29
N GLN A 167 -12.51 -0.90 2.01
CA GLN A 167 -11.58 -0.27 2.95
C GLN A 167 -12.22 0.60 4.05
N SER A 168 -13.49 1.00 3.92
CA SER A 168 -14.21 1.75 4.97
C SER A 168 -14.37 0.96 6.28
N THR A 169 -14.30 -0.37 6.21
CA THR A 169 -14.31 -1.28 7.36
C THR A 169 -12.95 -1.31 8.08
N ALA A 170 -11.85 -1.12 7.34
CA ALA A 170 -10.49 -1.12 7.87
C ALA A 170 -10.16 0.17 8.64
N LEU A 171 -10.59 1.35 8.15
CA LEU A 171 -10.35 2.63 8.83
C LEU A 171 -11.11 2.74 10.17
N LYS A 172 -12.32 2.17 10.26
CA LYS A 172 -13.06 2.07 11.54
C LYS A 172 -12.35 1.17 12.56
N GLY A 173 -11.63 0.15 12.09
CA GLY A 173 -10.78 -0.72 12.92
C GLY A 173 -9.54 0.00 13.44
N THR A 174 -8.92 0.87 12.64
CA THR A 174 -7.74 1.67 13.03
C THR A 174 -8.08 2.72 14.08
N GLN A 175 -9.23 3.40 13.98
CA GLN A 175 -9.68 4.34 15.01
C GLN A 175 -9.94 3.64 16.35
N LYS A 176 -10.55 2.44 16.32
CA LYS A 176 -10.76 1.62 17.52
C LYS A 176 -9.42 1.20 18.12
N ARG A 177 -8.44 0.82 17.29
CA ARG A 177 -7.07 0.48 17.73
C ARG A 177 -6.30 1.68 18.27
N LEU A 178 -6.49 2.89 17.74
CA LEU A 178 -5.87 4.11 18.28
C LEU A 178 -6.42 4.45 19.67
N ARG A 179 -7.73 4.24 19.88
CA ARG A 179 -8.37 4.35 21.21
C ARG A 179 -7.86 3.28 22.17
N ASP A 180 -7.72 2.04 21.70
CA ASP A 180 -7.19 0.92 22.50
C ASP A 180 -5.68 1.07 22.77
N ILE A 181 -4.94 1.75 21.90
CA ILE A 181 -3.53 2.15 22.11
C ILE A 181 -3.44 3.31 23.09
N ALA A 182 -4.36 4.28 23.08
CA ALA A 182 -4.40 5.32 24.10
C ALA A 182 -4.70 4.76 25.50
N VAL A 183 -5.55 3.72 25.59
CA VAL A 183 -5.78 2.96 26.84
C VAL A 183 -4.60 2.03 27.15
N GLY A 184 -3.97 1.43 26.13
CA GLY A 184 -2.83 0.52 26.26
C GLY A 184 -1.49 1.19 26.56
N LEU A 185 -1.32 2.46 26.21
CA LEU A 185 -0.20 3.30 26.66
C LEU A 185 -0.29 3.61 28.17
N GLY A 186 -1.48 3.47 28.77
CA GLY A 186 -1.68 3.39 30.21
C GLY A 186 -1.29 2.04 30.84
N LEU A 187 -1.00 1.01 30.03
CA LEU A 187 -0.63 -0.35 30.47
C LEU A 187 0.83 -0.73 30.15
N SER A 188 1.62 0.16 29.53
CA SER A 188 3.05 -0.09 29.24
C SER A 188 3.97 -0.12 30.49
N GLY A 189 3.41 -0.01 31.69
CA GLY A 189 4.12 -0.20 32.96
C GLY A 189 4.22 -1.66 33.41
N ASP A 190 3.36 -2.55 32.94
CA ASP A 190 3.29 -3.92 33.48
C ASP A 190 4.30 -4.88 32.85
N THR A 191 4.69 -4.67 31.59
CA THR A 191 5.82 -5.39 30.98
C THR A 191 7.16 -4.97 31.59
N ILE A 192 7.31 -3.69 31.99
CA ILE A 192 8.50 -3.22 32.72
C ILE A 192 8.57 -3.85 34.12
N ARG A 193 7.42 -4.02 34.80
CA ARG A 193 7.34 -4.69 36.11
C ARG A 193 7.59 -6.19 36.05
N LEU A 194 7.26 -6.85 34.94
CA LEU A 194 7.48 -8.30 34.79
C LEU A 194 8.98 -8.65 34.69
N ILE A 195 9.79 -7.73 34.15
CA ILE A 195 11.25 -7.87 34.06
C ILE A 195 11.89 -7.63 35.44
N GLU A 196 11.37 -6.69 36.22
CA GLU A 196 11.89 -6.39 37.57
C GLU A 196 11.66 -7.53 38.58
N ARG A 197 10.67 -8.40 38.37
CA ARG A 197 10.40 -9.52 39.29
C ARG A 197 11.49 -10.60 39.26
N ARG A 198 12.21 -10.75 38.13
CA ARG A 198 13.26 -11.79 38.00
C ARG A 198 14.55 -11.43 38.77
N THR A 199 14.84 -10.16 38.98
CA THR A 199 16.01 -9.70 39.77
C THR A 199 15.73 -9.54 41.27
N LYS A 200 14.46 -9.42 41.69
CA LYS A 200 14.09 -9.40 43.13
C LYS A 200 14.20 -10.78 43.79
N GLY A 201 13.87 -11.86 43.07
CA GLY A 201 14.03 -13.23 43.56
C GLY A 201 15.50 -13.63 43.75
N ASP A 202 16.37 -13.23 42.82
CA ASP A 202 17.81 -13.55 42.87
C ASP A 202 18.51 -12.92 44.09
N LYS A 203 18.12 -11.68 44.45
CA LYS A 203 18.62 -11.01 45.67
C LYS A 203 18.26 -11.78 46.95
N TRP A 204 17.04 -12.34 47.04
CA TRP A 204 16.60 -13.08 48.21
C TRP A 204 17.38 -14.39 48.39
N ILE A 205 17.66 -15.10 47.29
CA ILE A 205 18.48 -16.32 47.29
C ILE A 205 19.91 -16.00 47.74
N PHE A 206 20.48 -14.87 47.27
CA PHE A 206 21.80 -14.42 47.67
C PHE A 206 21.90 -14.11 49.17
N TYR A 207 20.96 -13.32 49.72
CA TYR A 207 20.95 -13.01 51.16
C TYR A 207 20.71 -14.25 52.02
N GLY A 208 19.84 -15.18 51.58
CA GLY A 208 19.62 -16.45 52.26
C GLY A 208 20.88 -17.31 52.31
N GLY A 209 21.61 -17.42 51.20
CA GLY A 209 22.88 -18.15 51.15
C GLY A 209 23.96 -17.56 52.06
N CYS A 210 24.05 -16.22 52.11
CA CYS A 210 25.01 -15.50 52.95
C CYS A 210 24.71 -15.67 54.46
N LEU A 211 23.44 -15.60 54.85
CA LEU A 211 23.03 -15.82 56.24
C LEU A 211 23.29 -17.26 56.69
N PHE A 212 22.97 -18.24 55.82
CA PHE A 212 23.23 -19.65 56.11
C PHE A 212 24.72 -19.93 56.34
N THR A 213 25.61 -19.34 55.54
CA THR A 213 27.06 -19.49 55.71
C THR A 213 27.55 -18.91 57.03
N LEU A 214 27.02 -17.75 57.45
CA LEU A 214 27.36 -17.14 58.74
C LEU A 214 26.88 -17.99 59.94
N ILE A 215 25.68 -18.58 59.85
CA ILE A 215 25.16 -19.47 60.90
C ILE A 215 26.06 -20.70 61.04
N CYS A 216 26.43 -21.35 59.94
CA CYS A 216 27.36 -22.48 59.97
C CYS A 216 28.70 -22.11 60.63
N PHE A 217 29.24 -20.93 60.31
CA PHE A 217 30.49 -20.45 60.89
C PHE A 217 30.39 -20.21 62.40
N TYR A 218 29.27 -19.64 62.86
CA TYR A 218 29.00 -19.43 64.29
C TYR A 218 28.91 -20.75 65.06
N PHE A 219 28.21 -21.76 64.52
CA PHE A 219 28.12 -23.07 65.18
C PHE A 219 29.48 -23.77 65.28
N ILE A 220 30.33 -23.66 64.26
CA ILE A 220 31.69 -24.20 64.29
C ILE A 220 32.51 -23.52 65.38
N LEU A 221 32.49 -22.17 65.44
CA LEU A 221 33.22 -21.41 66.46
C LEU A 221 32.73 -21.71 67.88
N LYS A 222 31.43 -21.89 68.08
CA LYS A 222 30.85 -22.18 69.40
C LYS A 222 31.06 -23.63 69.86
N TRP A 223 31.28 -24.55 68.93
CA TRP A 223 31.51 -25.96 69.28
C TRP A 223 33.00 -26.27 69.45
N PHE A 224 33.87 -25.50 68.78
CA PHE A 224 35.33 -25.68 68.82
C PHE A 224 36.07 -24.66 69.69
N GLY A 225 35.38 -23.64 70.20
CA GLY A 225 35.88 -22.65 71.18
C GLY A 225 35.02 -22.63 72.42
#